data_AF-A0A1G3MF84-F1
#
_entry.id   AF-A0A1G3MF84-F1
#
_cell.length_a   1.000
_cell.length_b   1.000
_cell.length_c   1.000
_cell.angle_alpha   90.00
_cell.angle_beta   90.00
_cell.angle_gamma   90.00
#
_symmetry.space_group_name_H-M   'P 1'
#
loop_
_entity.id
_entity.type
_entity.pdbx_description
1 polymer ?
#
loop_
_entity_poly.entity_id
_entity_poly.type
_entity_poly.pdbx_seq_one_letter_code
_entity_poly.pdbx_strand_id
1 'polypeptide(L)'
;MQDKTIVNTSKIGQRLDAIVKHEQVSYLMFNNAKVPLVAVINIGRAADSDVVIDGMLASRHHAVIQKIKDAYFLKDMGSTNGTLLNGERIPPDLYVKLSRGDTITIGKTSLVMQ
;
A
#
# COMPACT_ATOMS: atom_id res chain seq x y z
N MET A 1 14.45 31.63 -18.40
CA MET A 1 14.09 30.48 -19.27
C MET A 1 12.99 29.74 -18.53
N GLN A 2 11.70 30.10 -18.67
CA GLN A 2 10.79 29.77 -19.78
C GLN A 2 10.83 28.30 -20.17
N ASP A 3 9.91 27.53 -19.58
CA ASP A 3 9.15 26.50 -20.29
C ASP A 3 7.67 26.62 -19.89
N LYS A 4 6.98 27.51 -20.60
CA LYS A 4 5.52 27.51 -20.69
C LYS A 4 5.15 26.43 -21.72
N THR A 5 4.86 25.21 -21.27
CA THR A 5 4.07 24.29 -22.10
C THR A 5 2.61 24.41 -21.68
N ILE A 6 1.88 25.04 -22.57
CA ILE A 6 0.49 25.48 -22.51
C ILE A 6 -0.45 24.29 -22.29
N VAL A 7 -1.18 24.24 -21.16
CA VAL A 7 -2.48 23.53 -21.12
C VAL A 7 -3.49 24.09 -20.09
N ASN A 8 -3.46 25.37 -19.71
CA ASN A 8 -4.38 25.87 -18.66
C ASN A 8 -5.75 26.40 -19.14
N THR A 9 -6.20 26.11 -20.36
CA THR A 9 -7.55 26.58 -20.81
C THR A 9 -8.32 25.59 -21.69
N SER A 10 -7.85 24.37 -21.89
CA SER A 10 -8.57 23.38 -22.69
C SER A 10 -9.60 22.61 -21.84
N LYS A 11 -10.80 22.38 -22.39
CA LYS A 11 -11.77 21.39 -21.85
C LYS A 11 -11.13 20.01 -21.63
N ILE A 12 -10.06 19.68 -22.34
CA ILE A 12 -9.30 18.43 -22.18
C ILE A 12 -8.34 18.52 -20.98
N GLY A 13 -7.73 19.67 -20.71
CA GLY A 13 -6.88 19.89 -19.52
C GLY A 13 -7.67 19.82 -18.21
N GLN A 14 -8.86 20.42 -18.18
CA GLN A 14 -9.78 20.28 -17.03
C GLN A 14 -10.34 18.85 -16.90
N ARG A 15 -10.49 18.12 -18.01
CA ARG A 15 -10.87 16.70 -17.98
C ARG A 15 -9.71 15.82 -17.50
N LEU A 16 -8.46 16.16 -17.79
CA LEU A 16 -7.28 15.44 -17.27
C LEU A 16 -7.16 15.61 -15.76
N ASP A 17 -7.36 16.82 -15.21
CA ASP A 17 -7.43 17.01 -13.74
C ASP A 17 -8.63 16.31 -13.09
N ALA A 18 -9.76 16.17 -13.81
CA ALA A 18 -10.92 15.42 -13.35
C ALA A 18 -10.75 13.89 -13.47
N ILE A 19 -9.96 13.41 -14.43
CA ILE A 19 -9.63 11.99 -14.62
C ILE A 19 -8.55 11.55 -13.63
N VAL A 20 -7.56 12.40 -13.33
CA VAL A 20 -6.58 12.17 -12.25
C VAL A 20 -7.26 12.13 -10.88
N LYS A 21 -8.46 12.72 -10.71
CA LYS A 21 -9.26 12.62 -9.48
C LYS A 21 -10.05 11.31 -9.33
N HIS A 22 -10.14 10.46 -10.36
CA HIS A 22 -11.04 9.30 -10.35
C HIS A 22 -10.40 7.93 -10.12
N GLU A 23 -9.07 7.84 -10.02
CA GLU A 23 -8.43 6.67 -9.42
C GLU A 23 -7.86 7.08 -8.06
N GLN A 24 -8.62 6.84 -6.99
CA GLN A 24 -8.05 6.72 -5.65
C GLN A 24 -7.13 5.49 -5.65
N VAL A 25 -5.93 5.66 -6.20
CA VAL A 25 -4.80 4.79 -5.89
C VAL A 25 -4.46 5.14 -4.45
N SER A 26 -4.75 4.23 -3.53
CA SER A 26 -4.24 4.38 -2.18
C SER A 26 -2.76 4.06 -2.20
N TYR A 27 -2.00 4.64 -1.28
CA TYR A 27 -0.55 4.48 -1.21
C TYR A 27 -0.19 3.99 0.19
N LEU A 28 0.85 3.15 0.28
CA LEU A 28 1.54 2.95 1.55
C LEU A 28 2.67 3.94 1.65
N MET A 29 2.87 4.47 2.85
CA MET A 29 4.08 5.20 3.20
C MET A 29 5.08 4.21 3.79
N PHE A 30 6.24 4.07 3.15
CA PHE A 30 7.35 3.25 3.61
C PHE A 30 8.65 4.03 3.48
N ASN A 31 9.41 4.21 4.56
CA ASN A 31 10.65 5.00 4.57
C ASN A 31 10.51 6.38 3.90
N ASN A 32 9.38 7.06 4.14
CA ASN A 32 9.04 8.36 3.54
C ASN A 32 8.83 8.35 2.00
N ALA A 33 8.72 7.17 1.38
CA ALA A 33 8.36 6.97 -0.02
C ALA A 33 6.89 6.53 -0.15
N LYS A 34 6.23 6.95 -1.24
CA LYS A 34 4.88 6.53 -1.62
C LYS A 34 4.97 5.28 -2.48
N VAL A 35 4.43 4.16 -2.00
CA VAL A 35 4.29 2.92 -2.77
C VAL A 35 2.86 2.82 -3.29
N PRO A 36 2.61 2.82 -4.61
CA PRO A 36 1.26 2.73 -5.17
C PRO A 36 0.65 1.36 -4.88
N LEU A 37 -0.63 1.33 -4.48
CA LEU A 37 -1.33 0.08 -4.31
C LEU A 37 -1.80 -0.51 -5.66
N VAL A 38 -0.99 -1.40 -6.24
CA VAL A 38 -1.35 -2.28 -7.37
C VAL A 38 -2.26 -3.42 -6.89
N ALA A 39 -2.98 -4.09 -7.81
CA ALA A 39 -4.06 -5.04 -7.50
C ALA A 39 -3.73 -6.09 -6.41
N VAL A 40 -2.46 -6.46 -6.31
CA VAL A 40 -1.87 -7.26 -5.22
C VAL A 40 -0.51 -6.66 -4.89
N ILE A 41 -0.19 -6.51 -3.60
CA ILE A 41 1.12 -6.10 -3.11
C ILE A 41 1.60 -7.10 -2.10
N ASN A 42 2.76 -7.66 -2.38
CA ASN A 42 3.44 -8.58 -1.49
C ASN A 42 4.40 -7.81 -0.59
N ILE A 43 4.31 -8.09 0.71
CA ILE A 43 5.13 -7.47 1.73
C ILE A 43 5.95 -8.57 2.39
N GLY A 44 7.27 -8.38 2.48
CA GLY A 44 8.14 -9.37 3.08
C GLY A 44 9.61 -9.03 2.95
N ARG A 45 10.47 -9.88 3.51
CA ARG A 45 11.93 -9.70 3.47
C ARG A 45 12.56 -10.13 2.15
N ALA A 46 11.86 -10.93 1.35
CA ALA A 46 12.41 -11.40 0.09
C ALA A 46 12.53 -10.24 -0.91
N ALA A 47 13.62 -10.24 -1.70
CA ALA A 47 13.94 -9.16 -2.63
C ALA A 47 12.95 -9.05 -3.81
N ASP A 48 12.12 -10.07 -4.01
CA ASP A 48 11.04 -10.12 -4.99
C ASP A 48 9.69 -9.62 -4.44
N SER A 49 9.65 -9.11 -3.19
CA SER A 49 8.46 -8.48 -2.62
C SER A 49 8.31 -7.05 -3.14
N ASP A 50 7.07 -6.62 -3.41
CA ASP A 50 6.75 -5.25 -3.82
C ASP A 50 7.15 -4.23 -2.75
N VAL A 51 6.98 -4.61 -1.47
CA VAL A 51 7.50 -3.87 -0.31
C VAL A 51 8.47 -4.75 0.45
N VAL A 52 9.75 -4.46 0.29
CA VAL A 52 10.84 -5.15 0.97
C VAL A 52 11.02 -4.61 2.38
N ILE A 53 10.79 -5.46 3.39
CA ILE A 53 11.05 -5.16 4.80
C ILE A 53 12.40 -5.75 5.19
N ASP A 54 13.38 -4.88 5.42
CA ASP A 54 14.68 -5.30 5.93
C ASP A 54 14.58 -5.58 7.44
N GLY A 55 14.56 -6.87 7.78
CA GLY A 55 14.52 -7.29 9.18
C GLY A 55 14.24 -8.79 9.32
N MET A 56 15.03 -9.46 10.15
CA MET A 56 14.89 -10.91 10.41
C MET A 56 13.52 -11.33 10.96
N LEU A 57 12.76 -10.38 11.52
CA LEU A 57 11.42 -10.63 12.04
C LEU A 57 10.34 -10.67 10.94
N ALA A 58 10.67 -10.26 9.72
CA ALA A 58 9.80 -10.41 8.57
C ALA A 58 10.07 -11.74 7.85
N SER A 59 9.02 -12.55 7.66
CA SER A 59 9.03 -13.66 6.71
C SER A 59 9.35 -13.19 5.28
N ARG A 60 9.84 -14.11 4.45
CA ARG A 60 10.16 -13.86 3.03
C ARG A 60 8.98 -13.27 2.26
N HIS A 61 7.82 -13.92 2.37
CA HIS A 61 6.52 -13.41 1.93
C HIS A 61 5.64 -13.40 3.18
N HIS A 62 5.47 -12.22 3.78
CA HIS A 62 4.91 -12.09 5.13
C HIS A 62 3.41 -11.83 5.08
N ALA A 63 3.02 -10.83 4.30
CA ALA A 63 1.64 -10.40 4.17
C ALA A 63 1.38 -9.94 2.74
N VAL A 64 0.11 -9.90 2.38
CA VAL A 64 -0.34 -9.39 1.11
C VAL A 64 -1.45 -8.37 1.33
N ILE A 65 -1.41 -7.28 0.56
CA ILE A 65 -2.54 -6.36 0.45
C ILE A 65 -3.17 -6.55 -0.92
N GLN A 66 -4.48 -6.78 -0.93
CA GLN A 66 -5.25 -6.97 -2.15
C GLN A 66 -6.35 -5.93 -2.26
N LYS A 67 -6.50 -5.35 -3.45
CA LYS A 67 -7.65 -4.49 -3.76
C LYS A 67 -8.78 -5.35 -4.31
N ILE A 68 -9.90 -5.39 -3.61
CA ILE A 68 -11.12 -6.10 -4.03
C ILE A 68 -12.21 -5.04 -4.22
N LYS A 69 -12.56 -4.78 -5.49
CA LYS A 69 -13.43 -3.66 -5.89
C LYS A 69 -12.87 -2.33 -5.39
N ASP A 70 -13.60 -1.65 -4.51
CA ASP A 70 -13.26 -0.34 -3.96
C ASP A 70 -12.68 -0.41 -2.54
N ALA A 71 -12.31 -1.61 -2.07
CA ALA A 71 -11.78 -1.82 -0.73
C ALA A 71 -10.43 -2.55 -0.76
N TYR A 72 -9.59 -2.25 0.23
CA TYR A 72 -8.32 -2.93 0.44
C TYR A 72 -8.44 -3.94 1.58
N PHE A 73 -7.76 -5.06 1.43
CA PHE A 73 -7.72 -6.12 2.42
C PHE A 73 -6.29 -6.55 2.67
N LEU A 74 -5.95 -6.74 3.93
CA LEU A 74 -4.68 -7.28 4.40
C LEU A 74 -4.87 -8.77 4.73
N LYS A 75 -3.93 -9.60 4.32
CA LYS A 75 -3.87 -11.00 4.71
C LYS A 75 -2.45 -11.34 5.17
N ASP A 76 -2.32 -11.95 6.34
CA ASP A 76 -1.07 -12.58 6.77
C ASP A 76 -0.91 -13.94 6.05
N MET A 77 0.28 -14.18 5.48
CA MET A 77 0.58 -15.35 4.64
C MET A 77 1.21 -16.50 5.44
N GLY A 78 0.80 -16.68 6.70
CA GLY A 78 1.37 -17.68 7.59
C GLY A 78 2.74 -17.25 8.11
N SER A 79 2.89 -15.98 8.46
CA SER A 79 4.17 -15.44 8.90
C SER A 79 4.56 -15.96 10.29
N THR A 80 5.87 -16.02 10.56
CA THR A 80 6.37 -16.56 11.85
C THR A 80 5.99 -15.67 13.02
N ASN A 81 6.11 -14.35 12.87
CA ASN A 81 5.86 -13.39 13.95
C ASN A 81 4.44 -12.82 13.93
N GLY A 82 3.68 -13.08 12.87
CA GLY A 82 2.36 -12.51 12.65
C GLY A 82 2.41 -11.07 12.16
N THR A 83 1.29 -10.67 11.58
CA THR A 83 1.01 -9.29 11.20
C THR A 83 0.11 -8.63 12.25
N LEU A 84 0.40 -7.37 12.60
CA LEU A 84 -0.46 -6.57 13.48
C LEU A 84 -1.14 -5.47 12.67
N LEU A 85 -2.41 -5.23 12.97
CA LEU A 85 -3.21 -4.12 12.47
C LEU A 85 -3.62 -3.26 13.66
N ASN A 86 -3.22 -1.99 13.68
CA ASN A 86 -3.48 -1.05 14.77
C ASN A 86 -3.04 -1.57 16.16
N GLY A 87 -1.99 -2.39 16.19
CA GLY A 87 -1.46 -3.00 17.43
C GLY A 87 -2.11 -4.33 17.80
N GLU A 88 -3.15 -4.77 17.10
CA GLU A 88 -3.79 -6.06 17.31
C GLU A 88 -3.34 -7.08 16.27
N ARG A 89 -3.03 -8.31 16.70
CA ARG A 89 -2.60 -9.37 15.77
C ARG A 89 -3.79 -9.82 14.94
N ILE A 90 -3.65 -9.77 13.61
CA ILE A 90 -4.70 -10.29 12.72
C ILE A 90 -4.66 -11.82 12.69
N PRO A 91 -5.81 -12.49 12.45
CA PRO A 91 -5.82 -13.93 12.25
C PRO A 91 -4.99 -14.31 11.01
N PRO A 92 -4.16 -15.37 11.09
CA PRO A 92 -3.46 -15.87 9.92
C PRO A 92 -4.47 -16.36 8.87
N ASP A 93 -4.11 -16.21 7.60
CA ASP A 93 -4.88 -16.64 6.44
C ASP A 93 -6.28 -16.03 6.23
N LEU A 94 -6.69 -15.06 7.05
CA LEU A 94 -7.94 -14.32 6.84
C LEU A 94 -7.67 -12.93 6.25
N TYR A 95 -8.56 -12.51 5.36
CA TYR A 95 -8.59 -11.15 4.84
C TYR A 95 -9.25 -10.22 5.85
N VAL A 96 -8.50 -9.23 6.32
CA VAL A 96 -8.99 -8.14 7.18
C VAL A 96 -9.07 -6.87 6.35
N LYS A 97 -10.23 -6.20 6.40
CA LYS A 97 -10.44 -4.95 5.66
C LYS A 97 -9.51 -3.86 6.21
N LEU A 98 -8.82 -3.16 5.31
CA LEU A 98 -8.04 -1.98 5.63
C LEU A 98 -8.84 -0.71 5.36
N SER A 99 -8.64 0.26 6.24
CA SER A 99 -9.18 1.61 6.14
C SER A 99 -8.04 2.63 6.14
N ARG A 100 -8.34 3.82 5.62
CA ARG A 100 -7.40 4.95 5.68
C ARG A 100 -7.05 5.27 7.13
N GLY A 101 -5.76 5.44 7.42
CA GLY A 101 -5.22 5.67 8.76
C GLY A 101 -4.77 4.40 9.49
N ASP A 102 -5.14 3.22 9.00
CA ASP A 102 -4.72 1.97 9.63
C ASP A 102 -3.20 1.79 9.57
N THR A 103 -2.63 1.30 10.66
CA THR A 103 -1.21 1.00 10.79
C THR A 103 -0.98 -0.51 10.78
N ILE A 104 -0.21 -0.99 9.82
CA ILE A 104 0.20 -2.37 9.67
C ILE A 104 1.60 -2.51 10.23
N THR A 105 1.81 -3.40 11.19
CA THR A 105 3.13 -3.66 11.77
C THR A 105 3.59 -5.07 11.45
N ILE A 106 4.77 -5.18 10.86
CA ILE A 106 5.45 -6.42 10.52
C ILE A 106 6.85 -6.38 11.15
N GLY A 107 7.10 -7.26 12.12
CA GLY A 107 8.33 -7.23 12.91
C GLY A 107 8.47 -5.90 13.66
N LYS A 108 9.45 -5.08 13.28
CA LYS A 108 9.69 -3.73 13.86
C LYS A 108 9.27 -2.59 12.92
N THR A 109 8.74 -2.92 11.75
CA THR A 109 8.42 -1.96 10.70
C THR A 109 6.93 -1.68 10.71
N SER A 110 6.56 -0.41 10.69
CA SER A 110 5.17 0.04 10.57
C SER A 110 4.93 0.69 9.21
N LEU A 111 3.83 0.32 8.58
CA LEU A 111 3.31 0.87 7.33
C LEU A 111 1.96 1.50 7.62
N VAL A 112 1.69 2.67 7.07
CA VAL A 112 0.41 3.37 7.27
C VAL A 112 -0.36 3.45 5.97
N MET A 113 -1.64 3.07 6.02
CA MET A 113 -2.58 3.20 4.93
C MET A 113 -3.02 4.66 4.79
N GLN A 114 -2.81 5.28 3.62
CA GLN A 114 -3.13 6.70 3.37
C GLN A 114 -4.18 6.92 2.29
#